data_AF-A0A0P1I0H9-F1
#
_entry.id   AF-A0A0P1I0H9-F1
#
_cell.length_a   1.000
_cell.length_b   1.000
_cell.length_c   1.000
_cell.angle_alpha   90.00
_cell.angle_beta   90.00
_cell.angle_gamma   90.00
#
_symmetry.space_group_name_H-M   'P 1'
#
loop_
_entity.id
_entity.type
_entity.pdbx_description
1 polymer ?
#
loop_
_entity_poly.entity_id
_entity_poly.type
_entity_poly.pdbx_seq_one_letter_code
_entity_poly.pdbx_strand_id
1 'polypeptide(L)'
;MRNWREPSRPNWQTNQIVLIAAVVIVILTLGVIANRTQAQSARNLPEARYTGGGPEACLTCHGGPHMTLMADTPHGDARDPHTPYGQESCESCHGPGSFHVSSARGGIGFPPLNDFRYVGRPLQGQFSSCLGCHEKTNGARVGIGWVGRAHDNSGMSCSSCHEVHTTENLLADVTQQQNLCASCHGFGNTKHAGFEKNGIRLEILKCSTCHNPHDQ
;
A
#
# COMPACT_ATOMS: atom_id res chain seq x y z
N MET A 1 58.54 -71.79 -19.87
CA MET A 1 57.16 -71.26 -20.02
C MET A 1 57.17 -69.85 -19.42
N ARG A 2 57.11 -68.79 -20.25
CA ARG A 2 57.14 -67.39 -19.78
C ARG A 2 55.73 -66.95 -19.41
N ASN A 3 55.50 -66.69 -18.13
CA ASN A 3 54.26 -66.10 -17.62
C ASN A 3 54.17 -64.63 -18.03
N TRP A 4 53.26 -64.32 -18.95
CA TRP A 4 52.82 -62.95 -19.20
C TRP A 4 51.80 -62.56 -18.12
N ARG A 5 52.12 -61.54 -17.32
CA ARG A 5 51.13 -60.87 -16.44
C ARG A 5 50.47 -59.76 -17.27
N GLU A 6 49.15 -59.77 -17.34
CA GLU A 6 48.40 -58.68 -17.97
C GLU A 6 48.62 -57.36 -17.21
N PRO A 7 48.77 -56.22 -17.92
CA PRO A 7 48.85 -54.91 -17.28
C PRO A 7 47.50 -54.51 -16.67
N SER A 8 47.53 -54.04 -15.44
CA SER A 8 46.35 -53.54 -14.72
C SER A 8 45.70 -52.38 -15.47
N ARG A 9 44.41 -52.50 -15.80
CA ARG A 9 43.65 -51.45 -16.48
C ARG A 9 43.56 -50.21 -15.57
N PRO A 10 43.81 -48.99 -16.07
CA PRO A 10 43.75 -47.80 -15.22
C PRO A 10 42.32 -47.54 -14.74
N ASN A 11 42.19 -47.01 -13.53
CA ASN A 11 40.95 -46.82 -12.78
C ASN A 11 40.14 -45.58 -13.25
N TRP A 12 39.96 -45.44 -14.57
CA TRP A 12 39.33 -44.29 -15.23
C TRP A 12 37.96 -43.90 -14.66
N GLN A 13 37.17 -44.88 -14.23
CA GLN A 13 35.84 -44.66 -13.66
C GLN A 13 35.88 -43.91 -12.31
N THR A 14 36.81 -44.26 -11.42
CA THR A 14 36.99 -43.56 -10.14
C THR A 14 37.46 -42.12 -10.33
N ASN A 15 38.36 -41.87 -11.28
CA ASN A 15 38.84 -40.51 -11.56
C ASN A 15 37.73 -39.62 -12.16
N GLN A 16 36.85 -40.18 -12.99
CA GLN A 16 35.71 -39.45 -13.55
C GLN A 16 34.67 -39.08 -12.49
N ILE A 17 34.35 -40.00 -11.56
CA ILE A 17 33.40 -39.73 -10.47
C ILE A 17 33.92 -38.61 -9.55
N VAL A 18 35.20 -38.63 -9.21
CA VAL A 18 35.83 -37.60 -8.37
C VAL A 18 35.81 -36.24 -9.05
N LEU A 19 36.11 -36.19 -10.36
CA LEU A 19 36.06 -34.95 -11.13
C LEU A 19 34.63 -34.38 -11.24
N ILE A 20 33.63 -35.22 -11.50
CA ILE A 20 32.23 -34.79 -11.57
C ILE A 20 31.76 -34.27 -10.21
N ALA A 21 32.07 -34.99 -9.12
CA ALA A 21 31.70 -34.55 -7.78
C ALA A 21 32.36 -33.21 -7.41
N ALA A 22 33.65 -33.02 -7.75
CA ALA A 22 34.35 -31.76 -7.55
C ALA A 22 33.72 -30.61 -8.34
N VAL A 23 33.36 -30.84 -9.61
CA VAL A 23 32.69 -29.83 -10.45
C VAL A 23 31.31 -29.47 -9.91
N VAL A 24 30.52 -30.44 -9.44
CA VAL A 24 29.21 -30.20 -8.83
C VAL A 24 29.34 -29.38 -7.54
N ILE A 25 30.31 -29.70 -6.69
CA ILE A 25 30.58 -28.93 -5.45
C ILE A 25 31.01 -27.49 -5.79
N VAL A 26 31.84 -27.29 -6.82
CA VAL A 26 32.23 -25.95 -7.28
C VAL A 26 31.03 -25.18 -7.82
N ILE A 27 30.15 -25.80 -8.62
CA ILE A 27 28.94 -25.14 -9.14
C ILE A 27 27.98 -24.77 -7.99
N LEU A 28 27.76 -25.67 -7.02
CA LEU A 28 26.89 -25.40 -5.87
C LEU A 28 27.45 -24.29 -4.97
N THR A 29 28.76 -24.27 -4.73
CA THR A 29 29.40 -23.23 -3.92
C THR A 29 29.41 -21.87 -4.62
N LEU A 30 29.69 -21.83 -5.93
CA LEU A 30 29.57 -20.59 -6.73
C LEU A 30 28.14 -20.06 -6.76
N GLY A 31 27.14 -20.95 -6.88
CA GLY A 31 25.72 -20.59 -6.79
C GLY A 31 25.35 -19.97 -5.44
N VAL A 32 25.83 -20.53 -4.33
CA VAL A 32 25.60 -19.98 -2.98
C VAL A 32 26.29 -18.63 -2.78
N ILE A 33 27.51 -18.44 -3.29
CA ILE A 33 28.24 -17.16 -3.21
C ILE A 33 27.53 -16.07 -4.01
N ALA A 34 27.11 -16.37 -5.25
CA ALA A 34 26.37 -15.43 -6.09
C ALA A 34 25.02 -15.00 -5.49
N ASN A 35 24.31 -15.92 -4.83
CA ASN A 35 23.06 -15.60 -4.15
C ASN A 35 23.26 -14.68 -2.94
N ARG A 36 24.38 -14.87 -2.20
CA ARG A 36 24.72 -14.03 -1.04
C ARG A 36 25.11 -12.61 -1.45
N THR A 37 25.89 -12.44 -2.52
CA THR A 37 26.28 -11.12 -3.01
C THR A 37 25.09 -10.34 -3.55
N GLN A 38 24.18 -10.97 -4.29
CA GLN A 38 22.96 -10.30 -4.78
C GLN A 38 22.04 -9.89 -3.62
N ALA A 39 21.87 -10.74 -2.62
CA ALA A 39 21.09 -10.42 -1.42
C ALA A 39 21.75 -9.32 -0.56
N GLN A 40 23.08 -9.23 -0.51
CA GLN A 40 23.80 -8.16 0.18
C GLN A 40 23.71 -6.82 -0.56
N SER A 41 23.84 -6.82 -1.89
CA SER A 41 23.66 -5.59 -2.68
C SER A 41 22.25 -5.01 -2.56
N ALA A 42 21.21 -5.85 -2.48
CA ALA A 42 19.84 -5.39 -2.25
C ALA A 42 19.65 -4.74 -0.85
N ARG A 43 20.39 -5.19 0.17
CA ARG A 43 20.36 -4.59 1.52
C ARG A 43 21.12 -3.27 1.63
N ASN A 44 21.96 -2.93 0.66
CA ASN A 44 22.80 -1.73 0.69
C ASN A 44 22.26 -0.58 -0.18
N LEU A 45 21.02 -0.68 -0.69
CA LEU A 45 20.39 0.44 -1.37
C LEU A 45 19.99 1.51 -0.33
N PRO A 46 20.24 2.80 -0.61
CA PRO A 46 19.78 3.88 0.26
C PRO A 46 18.26 3.82 0.46
N GLU A 47 17.80 3.73 1.71
CA GLU A 47 16.39 3.79 2.06
C GLU A 47 15.88 5.23 2.12
N ALA A 48 14.62 5.44 1.74
CA ALA A 48 13.97 6.73 1.87
C ALA A 48 13.76 7.07 3.35
N ARG A 49 13.91 8.35 3.70
CA ARG A 49 13.75 8.87 5.06
C ARG A 49 12.67 9.95 5.09
N TYR A 50 12.03 10.09 6.25
CA TYR A 50 11.18 11.24 6.51
C TYR A 50 12.01 12.53 6.42
N THR A 51 11.43 13.55 5.81
CA THR A 51 12.12 14.82 5.60
C THR A 51 12.24 15.64 6.88
N GLY A 52 11.30 15.46 7.83
CA GLY A 52 11.23 16.24 9.07
C GLY A 52 10.93 17.73 8.86
N GLY A 53 10.61 18.13 7.62
CA GLY A 53 10.35 19.53 7.25
C GLY A 53 8.88 19.92 7.32
N GLY A 54 8.04 19.09 7.95
CA GLY A 54 6.62 19.35 8.10
C GLY A 54 5.87 19.45 6.77
N PRO A 55 4.64 20.01 6.77
CA PRO A 55 3.90 20.24 5.53
C PRO A 55 4.60 21.22 4.58
N GLU A 56 5.42 22.14 5.08
CA GLU A 56 6.10 23.18 4.28
C GLU A 56 7.06 22.58 3.25
N ALA A 57 7.75 21.50 3.62
CA ALA A 57 8.62 20.74 2.71
C ALA A 57 7.87 20.23 1.47
N CYS A 58 6.56 19.99 1.59
CA CYS A 58 5.71 19.50 0.50
C CYS A 58 4.99 20.66 -0.21
N LEU A 59 4.41 21.58 0.54
CA LEU A 59 3.58 22.68 0.04
C LEU A 59 4.36 23.72 -0.76
N THR A 60 5.70 23.74 -0.65
CA THR A 60 6.55 24.57 -1.53
C THR A 60 6.31 24.27 -3.02
N CYS A 61 6.09 23.00 -3.37
CA CYS A 61 5.78 22.57 -4.74
C CYS A 61 4.32 22.15 -4.91
N HIS A 62 3.69 21.62 -3.86
CA HIS A 62 2.31 21.16 -3.84
C HIS A 62 1.35 22.15 -3.15
N GLY A 63 1.62 23.45 -3.21
CA GLY A 63 0.85 24.49 -2.50
C GLY A 63 -0.50 24.88 -3.11
N GLY A 64 -1.11 24.00 -3.90
CA GLY A 64 -2.42 24.26 -4.48
C GLY A 64 -3.54 24.23 -3.43
N PRO A 65 -4.67 24.94 -3.64
CA PRO A 65 -5.75 25.04 -2.65
C PRO A 65 -6.24 23.68 -2.13
N HIS A 66 -6.33 22.68 -3.01
CA HIS A 66 -6.73 21.31 -2.64
C HIS A 66 -5.80 20.71 -1.59
N MET A 67 -4.48 20.88 -1.72
CA MET A 67 -3.51 20.33 -0.76
C MET A 67 -3.48 21.12 0.55
N THR A 68 -3.66 22.46 0.48
CA THR A 68 -3.62 23.30 1.68
C THR A 68 -4.81 23.10 2.60
N LEU A 69 -5.96 22.66 2.07
CA LEU A 69 -7.14 22.31 2.88
C LEU A 69 -6.88 21.24 3.93
N MET A 70 -5.85 20.42 3.75
CA MET A 70 -5.50 19.34 4.67
C MET A 70 -5.33 19.84 6.11
N ALA A 71 -4.76 21.05 6.28
CA ALA A 71 -4.56 21.70 7.57
C ALA A 71 -5.86 22.00 8.33
N ASP A 72 -6.98 22.14 7.62
CA ASP A 72 -8.29 22.46 8.18
C ASP A 72 -9.14 21.21 8.48
N THR A 73 -8.59 20.01 8.29
CA THR A 73 -9.29 18.76 8.54
C THR A 73 -8.92 18.15 9.90
N PRO A 74 -9.63 17.11 10.36
CA PRO A 74 -9.23 16.36 11.55
C PRO A 74 -7.83 15.73 11.47
N HIS A 75 -7.30 15.45 10.28
CA HIS A 75 -5.95 14.92 10.10
C HIS A 75 -4.86 16.02 10.10
N GLY A 76 -5.28 17.28 9.96
CA GLY A 76 -4.43 18.46 9.93
C GLY A 76 -4.11 19.08 11.30
N ASP A 77 -4.66 18.55 12.40
CA ASP A 77 -4.43 19.13 13.73
C ASP A 77 -3.04 18.74 14.28
N ALA A 78 -2.06 19.62 14.05
CA ALA A 78 -0.70 19.47 14.53
C ALA A 78 -0.54 19.43 16.06
N ARG A 79 -1.59 19.79 16.82
CA ARG A 79 -1.55 19.76 18.30
C ARG A 79 -1.90 18.39 18.87
N ASP A 80 -2.56 17.54 18.07
CA ASP A 80 -2.91 16.19 18.45
C ASP A 80 -1.86 15.20 17.90
N PRO A 81 -1.03 14.56 18.76
CA PRO A 81 0.00 13.63 18.33
C PRO A 81 -0.55 12.36 17.68
N HIS A 82 -1.86 12.13 17.74
CA HIS A 82 -2.52 11.00 17.08
C HIS A 82 -2.94 11.30 15.64
N THR A 83 -2.82 12.54 15.17
CA THR A 83 -3.11 12.92 13.78
C THR A 83 -1.86 12.81 12.91
N PRO A 84 -2.02 12.71 11.58
CA PRO A 84 -0.91 12.85 10.64
C PRO A 84 -0.06 14.11 10.87
N TYR A 85 -0.68 15.28 11.07
CA TYR A 85 0.06 16.54 11.28
C TYR A 85 0.78 16.60 12.64
N GLY A 86 0.33 15.87 13.65
CA GLY A 86 1.06 15.68 14.91
C GLY A 86 2.20 14.66 14.83
N GLN A 87 2.35 13.99 13.68
CA GLN A 87 3.40 13.00 13.40
C GLN A 87 4.28 13.50 12.23
N GLU A 88 4.38 12.72 11.15
CA GLU A 88 5.23 13.01 9.98
C GLU A 88 4.50 13.87 8.93
N SER A 89 3.42 14.57 9.32
CA SER A 89 2.59 15.42 8.45
C SER A 89 2.12 14.68 7.19
N CYS A 90 2.33 15.27 6.00
CA CYS A 90 2.00 14.69 4.70
C CYS A 90 2.61 13.29 4.53
N GLU A 91 3.82 13.06 5.06
CA GLU A 91 4.56 11.81 4.92
C GLU A 91 3.95 10.67 5.77
N SER A 92 3.06 10.99 6.72
CA SER A 92 2.28 9.97 7.47
C SER A 92 1.37 9.15 6.54
N CYS A 93 0.86 9.77 5.48
CA CYS A 93 0.04 9.10 4.47
C CYS A 93 0.84 8.79 3.20
N HIS A 94 1.66 9.75 2.75
CA HIS A 94 2.37 9.66 1.48
C HIS A 94 3.68 8.85 1.56
N GLY A 95 4.19 8.59 2.76
CA GLY A 95 5.47 7.91 2.99
C GLY A 95 6.68 8.85 2.93
N PRO A 96 7.87 8.32 3.23
CA PRO A 96 9.11 9.12 3.34
C PRO A 96 9.53 9.75 2.01
N GLY A 97 9.73 11.07 2.06
CA GLY A 97 9.92 11.95 0.91
C GLY A 97 11.36 12.31 0.58
N SER A 98 12.37 11.85 1.31
CA SER A 98 13.76 12.35 1.17
C SER A 98 14.31 12.31 -0.26
N PHE A 99 13.98 11.28 -1.05
CA PHE A 99 14.40 11.21 -2.45
C PHE A 99 13.51 12.08 -3.34
N HIS A 100 12.20 12.13 -3.05
CA HIS A 100 11.24 12.92 -3.79
C HIS A 100 11.59 14.42 -3.76
N VAL A 101 11.83 14.97 -2.57
CA VAL A 101 12.17 16.39 -2.40
C VAL A 101 13.59 16.73 -2.89
N SER A 102 14.40 15.73 -3.24
CA SER A 102 15.78 15.97 -3.65
C SER A 102 15.84 16.66 -5.02
N SER A 103 16.77 17.60 -5.17
CA SER A 103 17.04 18.26 -6.46
C SER A 103 17.75 17.36 -7.48
N ALA A 104 18.04 16.09 -7.13
CA ALA A 104 18.80 15.16 -7.94
C ALA A 104 18.18 14.90 -9.33
N ARG A 105 16.88 15.17 -9.49
CA ARG A 105 16.18 15.10 -10.78
C ARG A 105 15.54 16.43 -11.19
N GLY A 106 16.21 17.55 -10.91
CA GLY A 106 15.76 18.87 -11.36
C GLY A 106 14.42 19.30 -10.76
N GLY A 107 14.10 18.83 -9.55
CA GLY A 107 12.85 19.18 -8.86
C GLY A 107 11.59 18.48 -9.39
N ILE A 108 11.73 17.47 -10.25
CA ILE A 108 10.58 16.71 -10.80
C ILE A 108 9.84 15.90 -9.73
N GLY A 109 10.47 15.63 -8.57
CA GLY A 109 9.86 14.81 -7.52
C GLY A 109 9.92 13.32 -7.85
N PHE A 110 11.03 12.65 -7.54
CA PHE A 110 11.19 11.21 -7.84
C PHE A 110 11.91 10.44 -6.72
N PRO A 111 11.47 9.22 -6.36
CA PRO A 111 10.30 8.52 -6.88
C PRO A 111 9.00 9.21 -6.44
N PRO A 112 7.89 8.96 -7.15
CA PRO A 112 6.61 9.46 -6.70
C PRO A 112 6.22 8.77 -5.38
N LEU A 113 5.62 9.53 -4.49
CA LEU A 113 5.15 9.04 -3.19
C LEU A 113 3.87 8.18 -3.34
N ASN A 114 3.34 7.69 -2.22
CA ASN A 114 2.06 6.99 -2.22
C ASN A 114 0.98 7.92 -2.77
N ASP A 115 0.17 7.42 -3.71
CA ASP A 115 -0.95 8.12 -4.31
C ASP A 115 -2.22 7.31 -4.08
N PHE A 116 -3.32 8.02 -3.85
CA PHE A 116 -4.62 7.50 -3.46
C PHE A 116 -5.67 7.65 -4.58
N ARG A 117 -5.32 8.31 -5.70
CA ARG A 117 -6.26 8.63 -6.78
C ARG A 117 -6.42 7.52 -7.84
N TYR A 118 -5.55 6.50 -7.84
CA TYR A 118 -5.57 5.45 -8.86
C TYR A 118 -5.47 4.01 -8.30
N VAL A 119 -6.41 3.17 -8.77
CA VAL A 119 -6.32 1.71 -8.86
C VAL A 119 -5.18 1.34 -9.83
N GLY A 120 -3.99 1.04 -9.30
CA GLY A 120 -2.82 0.73 -10.14
C GLY A 120 -1.46 0.89 -9.46
N ARG A 121 -1.42 1.44 -8.25
CA ARG A 121 -0.27 1.41 -7.33
C ARG A 121 -0.54 0.33 -6.26
N PRO A 122 0.48 -0.21 -5.56
CA PRO A 122 0.26 -1.32 -4.64
C PRO A 122 -0.80 -0.94 -3.61
N LEU A 123 -1.99 -1.56 -3.70
CA LEU A 123 -3.12 -1.33 -2.81
C LEU A 123 -2.71 -1.42 -1.34
N GLN A 124 -1.75 -2.30 -1.05
CA GLN A 124 -1.11 -2.46 0.24
C GLN A 124 -0.64 -1.14 0.86
N GLY A 125 0.00 -0.26 0.07
CA GLY A 125 0.51 1.03 0.56
C GLY A 125 -0.60 1.99 0.94
N GLN A 126 -1.70 1.99 0.20
CA GLN A 126 -2.87 2.83 0.51
C GLN A 126 -3.59 2.33 1.78
N PHE A 127 -3.75 1.01 1.92
CA PHE A 127 -4.36 0.42 3.11
C PHE A 127 -3.53 0.66 4.37
N SER A 128 -2.21 0.47 4.30
CA SER A 128 -1.34 0.67 5.47
C SER A 128 -1.39 2.09 6.00
N SER A 129 -1.50 3.10 5.12
CA SER A 129 -1.60 4.51 5.52
C SER A 129 -2.86 4.82 6.32
N CYS A 130 -3.96 4.11 6.07
CA CYS A 130 -5.22 4.30 6.78
C CYS A 130 -5.32 3.38 7.99
N LEU A 131 -5.17 2.07 7.78
CA LEU A 131 -5.41 1.03 8.78
C LEU A 131 -4.35 1.03 9.89
N GLY A 132 -3.16 1.58 9.64
CA GLY A 132 -2.14 1.76 10.70
C GLY A 132 -2.69 2.51 11.93
N CYS A 133 -3.63 3.43 11.71
CA CYS A 133 -4.34 4.14 12.77
C CYS A 133 -5.81 3.72 12.92
N HIS A 134 -6.53 3.46 11.82
CA HIS A 134 -7.98 3.26 11.85
C HIS A 134 -8.45 1.81 12.11
N GLU A 135 -7.57 0.81 12.04
CA GLU A 135 -7.92 -0.59 12.36
C GLU A 135 -8.04 -0.82 13.87
N LYS A 136 -7.29 -0.07 14.67
CA LYS A 136 -7.24 -0.21 16.12
C LYS A 136 -8.26 0.70 16.80
N THR A 137 -8.66 0.33 18.02
CA THR A 137 -9.45 1.20 18.88
C THR A 137 -8.54 2.23 19.54
N ASN A 138 -8.69 3.51 19.19
CA ASN A 138 -7.81 4.58 19.67
C ASN A 138 -8.63 5.60 20.46
N GLY A 139 -8.64 5.48 21.79
CA GLY A 139 -9.10 6.50 22.74
C GLY A 139 -10.57 6.92 22.73
N ALA A 140 -11.31 6.76 21.61
CA ALA A 140 -12.72 7.12 21.45
C ALA A 140 -13.41 6.52 20.20
N ARG A 141 -12.68 5.89 19.25
CA ARG A 141 -13.25 5.33 18.02
C ARG A 141 -13.14 3.81 17.98
N VAL A 142 -14.23 3.13 17.65
CA VAL A 142 -14.23 1.69 17.33
C VAL A 142 -13.36 1.49 16.08
N GLY A 143 -12.50 0.48 16.12
CA GLY A 143 -11.65 0.14 14.98
C GLY A 143 -12.49 -0.27 13.77
N ILE A 144 -12.03 0.05 12.57
CA ILE A 144 -12.70 -0.30 11.33
C ILE A 144 -12.32 -1.72 10.95
N GLY A 145 -13.30 -2.63 10.89
CA GLY A 145 -13.13 -3.90 10.20
C GLY A 145 -13.13 -3.64 8.69
N TRP A 146 -12.18 -4.21 7.97
CA TRP A 146 -12.05 -4.02 6.52
C TRP A 146 -11.49 -5.26 5.83
N VAL A 147 -10.44 -5.85 6.40
CA VAL A 147 -9.74 -6.98 5.81
C VAL A 147 -10.70 -8.17 5.60
N GLY A 148 -10.78 -8.67 4.37
CA GLY A 148 -11.60 -9.80 3.96
C GLY A 148 -13.10 -9.49 3.80
N ARG A 149 -13.52 -8.22 3.87
CA ARG A 149 -14.93 -7.78 3.70
C ARG A 149 -15.26 -7.56 2.22
N ALA A 150 -16.53 -7.31 1.87
CA ALA A 150 -16.96 -7.34 0.47
C ALA A 150 -16.24 -6.31 -0.39
N HIS A 151 -16.04 -5.08 0.11
CA HIS A 151 -15.34 -4.02 -0.63
C HIS A 151 -13.83 -4.26 -0.71
N ASP A 152 -13.21 -4.81 0.33
CA ASP A 152 -11.81 -5.25 0.31
C ASP A 152 -11.58 -6.36 -0.73
N ASN A 153 -12.42 -7.40 -0.71
CA ASN A 153 -12.38 -8.50 -1.68
C ASN A 153 -12.65 -8.04 -3.12
N SER A 154 -13.29 -6.88 -3.29
CA SER A 154 -13.54 -6.25 -4.58
C SER A 154 -12.40 -5.31 -5.02
N GLY A 155 -11.31 -5.23 -4.26
CA GLY A 155 -10.14 -4.41 -4.57
C GLY A 155 -10.37 -2.91 -4.39
N MET A 156 -11.38 -2.51 -3.61
CA MET A 156 -11.60 -1.09 -3.29
C MET A 156 -10.60 -0.63 -2.22
N SER A 157 -10.21 0.64 -2.28
CA SER A 157 -9.43 1.30 -1.23
C SER A 157 -10.28 2.28 -0.43
N CYS A 158 -9.79 2.73 0.72
CA CYS A 158 -10.46 3.77 1.52
C CYS A 158 -10.75 5.04 0.68
N SER A 159 -9.80 5.42 -0.18
CA SER A 159 -9.90 6.59 -1.06
C SER A 159 -10.81 6.37 -2.27
N SER A 160 -11.32 5.15 -2.48
CA SER A 160 -12.38 4.90 -3.47
C SER A 160 -13.72 5.52 -3.05
N CYS A 161 -13.87 5.87 -1.77
CA CYS A 161 -15.08 6.51 -1.24
C CYS A 161 -14.79 7.80 -0.45
N HIS A 162 -13.66 7.86 0.26
CA HIS A 162 -13.31 9.01 1.11
C HIS A 162 -12.36 9.96 0.39
N GLU A 163 -12.74 11.24 0.33
CA GLU A 163 -11.84 12.35 0.01
C GLU A 163 -11.27 12.91 1.34
N VAL A 164 -9.95 13.05 1.41
CA VAL A 164 -9.26 13.49 2.65
C VAL A 164 -8.74 14.92 2.53
N HIS A 165 -8.47 15.40 1.32
CA HIS A 165 -8.05 16.78 1.07
C HIS A 165 -9.28 17.70 0.88
N THR A 166 -10.18 17.63 1.85
CA THR A 166 -11.42 18.41 1.90
C THR A 166 -11.86 18.60 3.34
N THR A 167 -12.50 19.73 3.64
CA THR A 167 -13.14 19.99 4.93
C THR A 167 -14.55 19.41 5.00
N GLU A 168 -15.11 18.98 3.86
CA GLU A 168 -16.45 18.44 3.77
C GLU A 168 -16.47 16.92 3.81
N ASN A 169 -17.32 16.33 4.67
CA ASN A 169 -17.60 14.91 4.59
C ASN A 169 -18.67 14.65 3.51
N LEU A 170 -18.23 14.38 2.28
CA LEU A 170 -19.12 14.11 1.15
C LEU A 170 -20.05 12.91 1.40
N LEU A 171 -19.63 11.94 2.22
CA LEU A 171 -20.45 10.77 2.57
C LEU A 171 -21.49 11.07 3.65
N ALA A 172 -21.44 12.24 4.29
CA ALA A 172 -22.48 12.69 5.21
C ALA A 172 -23.73 13.19 4.47
N ASP A 173 -23.58 13.64 3.22
CA ASP A 173 -24.68 14.06 2.35
C ASP A 173 -25.38 12.84 1.73
N VAL A 174 -26.72 12.88 1.73
CA VAL A 174 -27.56 11.78 1.23
C VAL A 174 -27.34 11.55 -0.26
N THR A 175 -27.39 12.62 -1.05
CA THR A 175 -27.34 12.55 -2.52
C THR A 175 -25.96 12.10 -2.98
N GLN A 176 -24.90 12.67 -2.39
CA GLN A 176 -23.53 12.32 -2.73
C GLN A 176 -23.21 10.87 -2.37
N GLN A 177 -23.62 10.39 -1.19
CA GLN A 177 -23.41 8.99 -0.81
C GLN A 177 -24.18 8.04 -1.75
N GLN A 178 -25.45 8.34 -2.07
CA GLN A 178 -26.25 7.53 -2.99
C GLN A 178 -25.61 7.46 -4.38
N ASN A 179 -25.16 8.59 -4.92
CA ASN A 179 -24.52 8.64 -6.23
C ASN A 179 -23.23 7.82 -6.27
N LEU A 180 -22.40 7.92 -5.22
CA LEU A 180 -21.17 7.13 -5.11
C LEU A 180 -21.49 5.63 -5.09
N CYS A 181 -22.42 5.18 -4.24
CA CYS A 181 -22.80 3.77 -4.18
C CYS A 181 -23.39 3.27 -5.51
N ALA A 182 -24.24 4.07 -6.14
CA ALA A 182 -24.87 3.73 -7.42
C ALA A 182 -23.87 3.59 -8.57
N SER A 183 -22.71 4.26 -8.50
CA SER A 183 -21.66 4.19 -9.52
C SER A 183 -21.12 2.76 -9.76
N CYS A 184 -21.20 1.88 -8.76
CA CYS A 184 -20.81 0.48 -8.87
C CYS A 184 -21.98 -0.50 -8.71
N HIS A 185 -22.91 -0.22 -7.79
CA HIS A 185 -23.95 -1.19 -7.44
C HIS A 185 -25.14 -1.21 -8.41
N GLY A 186 -25.27 -0.24 -9.32
CA GLY A 186 -26.27 -0.31 -10.42
C GLY A 186 -27.75 -0.23 -9.96
N PHE A 187 -27.97 0.11 -8.69
CA PHE A 187 -29.28 0.43 -8.13
C PHE A 187 -29.34 1.95 -7.95
N GLY A 188 -30.08 2.65 -8.82
CA GLY A 188 -30.51 4.01 -8.49
C GLY A 188 -31.49 4.02 -7.32
N ASN A 189 -32.02 5.20 -6.98
CA ASN A 189 -32.96 5.37 -5.85
C ASN A 189 -34.29 4.60 -5.97
N THR A 190 -34.54 3.91 -7.08
CA THR A 190 -35.83 3.32 -7.45
C THR A 190 -35.91 1.80 -7.32
N LYS A 191 -34.81 1.08 -7.06
CA LYS A 191 -34.79 -0.40 -7.09
C LYS A 191 -35.12 -1.10 -5.76
N HIS A 192 -35.48 -0.38 -4.71
CA HIS A 192 -35.91 -0.99 -3.45
C HIS A 192 -37.43 -1.08 -3.38
N ALA A 193 -38.04 -1.85 -4.27
CA ALA A 193 -39.49 -1.96 -4.44
C ALA A 193 -40.27 -2.42 -3.18
N GLY A 194 -39.58 -2.84 -2.11
CA GLY A 194 -40.18 -3.14 -0.81
C GLY A 194 -40.22 -1.97 0.18
N PHE A 195 -39.49 -0.88 -0.05
CA PHE A 195 -39.30 0.18 0.94
C PHE A 195 -40.47 1.17 0.90
N GLU A 196 -40.90 1.59 -0.29
CA GLU A 196 -42.07 2.45 -0.46
C GLU A 196 -43.34 1.82 0.12
N LYS A 197 -43.51 0.50 -0.09
CA LYS A 197 -44.64 -0.26 0.45
C LYS A 197 -44.70 -0.24 1.99
N ASN A 198 -43.56 -0.07 2.65
CA ASN A 198 -43.43 0.01 4.09
C ASN A 198 -43.24 1.46 4.59
N GLY A 199 -43.47 2.47 3.73
CA GLY A 199 -43.36 3.88 4.09
C GLY A 199 -41.92 4.40 4.25
N ILE A 200 -40.91 3.64 3.83
CA ILE A 200 -39.51 4.05 3.89
C ILE A 200 -39.16 4.87 2.66
N ARG A 201 -38.71 6.10 2.90
CA ARG A 201 -38.31 7.07 1.88
C ARG A 201 -36.80 7.03 1.69
N LEU A 202 -36.32 6.32 0.67
CA LEU A 202 -34.88 6.15 0.45
C LEU A 202 -34.17 7.43 0.02
N GLU A 203 -34.84 8.32 -0.71
CA GLU A 203 -34.27 9.56 -1.21
C GLU A 203 -33.79 10.52 -0.11
N ILE A 204 -34.20 10.31 1.14
CA ILE A 204 -33.75 11.07 2.31
C ILE A 204 -32.82 10.26 3.23
N LEU A 205 -32.51 9.02 2.86
CA LEU A 205 -31.68 8.12 3.66
C LEU A 205 -30.38 7.78 2.94
N LYS A 206 -29.32 7.69 3.73
CA LYS A 206 -28.03 7.15 3.28
C LYS A 206 -28.11 5.64 3.16
N CYS A 207 -27.39 5.06 2.22
CA CYS A 207 -27.19 3.61 2.16
C CYS A 207 -26.58 3.11 3.47
N SER A 208 -25.69 3.92 4.06
CA SER A 208 -25.04 3.68 5.34
C SER A 208 -25.97 3.72 6.56
N THR A 209 -27.25 4.08 6.39
CA THR A 209 -28.24 3.99 7.46
C THR A 209 -28.54 2.52 7.79
N CYS A 210 -28.50 1.63 6.79
CA CYS A 210 -28.79 0.21 6.96
C CYS A 210 -27.57 -0.68 6.68
N HIS A 211 -26.68 -0.24 5.79
CA HIS A 211 -25.47 -0.97 5.43
C HIS A 211 -24.24 -0.39 6.13
N ASN A 212 -23.26 -1.23 6.41
CA ASN A 212 -21.93 -0.80 6.82
C ASN A 212 -20.95 -1.14 5.69
N PRO A 213 -20.46 -0.14 4.93
CA PRO A 213 -19.56 -0.38 3.79
C PRO A 213 -18.19 -0.91 4.21
N HIS A 214 -17.84 -0.83 5.50
CA HIS A 214 -16.57 -1.36 5.98
C HIS A 214 -16.66 -2.84 6.36
N ASP A 215 -17.78 -3.29 6.94
CA ASP A 215 -17.88 -4.61 7.60
C ASP A 215 -18.71 -5.66 6.86
N GLN A 216 -19.50 -5.28 5.85
CA GLN A 216 -20.37 -6.20 5.08
C GLN A 216 -19.69 -6.74 3.83
#